data_AF-A0A2E3AJK6-F1
#
_entry.id   AF-A0A2E3AJK6-F1
#
_cell.length_a   1.000
_cell.length_b   1.000
_cell.length_c   1.000
_cell.angle_alpha   90.00
_cell.angle_beta   90.00
_cell.angle_gamma   90.00
#
_symmetry.space_group_name_H-M   'P 1'
#
loop_
_entity.id
_entity.type
_entity.pdbx_description
1 polymer ?
#
loop_
_entity_poly.entity_id
_entity_poly.type
_entity_poly.pdbx_seq_one_letter_code
_entity_poly.pdbx_strand_id
1 'polypeptide(L)'
;SQDPDARVACETLTTTGLVLVSGEVTTSCYSDFQKIIRNTLKKIGYTNPEYGLDHQDCSVLTSIHEQSPDIAKGVDSTTEKEQGAGDQGLMFGYACDETDVLMPLPITLAHRLAKKLSELRKNNILPWSRPDGKTQVSIKYENGIPVGVEKVVIAIQHDPDISNNEIHSAIKENVIRPVCDKWLNDNTEFFINSTGVFIKGGPEADTGLTGRKIIVDTYGGYGRHGGGAFSGKDPSKVDRSASYMARYIAKNIVYAKLASKCEIQLAYSIGEANPVSVNVNTFGTSQINDEKIISIIKDNFPLKPKEIIDHLNLKRPIYFNTASYGHFGRENENGFPWEKCDKVSELKKYLN
;
A
#
# COMPACT_ATOMS: atom_id res chain seq x y z
N SER A 1 8.91 -8.89 15.50
CA SER A 1 9.49 -7.97 16.50
C SER A 1 10.30 -8.74 17.52
N GLN A 2 9.78 -9.87 18.02
CA GLN A 2 10.51 -10.79 18.90
C GLN A 2 11.52 -11.64 18.12
N ASP A 3 11.17 -12.01 16.89
CA ASP A 3 12.02 -12.75 15.96
C ASP A 3 12.11 -11.94 14.63
N PRO A 4 13.27 -11.33 14.33
CA PRO A 4 13.50 -10.63 13.06
C PRO A 4 13.63 -11.54 11.83
N ASP A 5 13.91 -12.83 12.03
CA ASP A 5 14.15 -13.82 10.98
C ASP A 5 12.91 -14.68 10.67
N ALA A 6 11.82 -14.47 11.43
CA ALA A 6 10.54 -15.13 11.22
C ALA A 6 10.10 -15.10 9.74
N ARG A 7 9.71 -16.28 9.23
CA ARG A 7 9.09 -16.44 7.92
C ARG A 7 7.58 -16.39 8.10
N VAL A 8 6.91 -15.50 7.39
CA VAL A 8 5.48 -15.23 7.56
C VAL A 8 4.80 -15.16 6.20
N ALA A 9 3.74 -15.92 6.04
CA ALA A 9 2.75 -15.84 4.97
C ALA A 9 1.36 -16.04 5.60
N CYS A 10 0.87 -15.00 6.28
CA CYS A 10 -0.44 -15.02 6.94
C CYS A 10 -1.51 -14.41 6.04
N GLU A 11 -2.57 -15.16 5.82
CA GLU A 11 -3.79 -14.70 5.16
C GLU A 11 -4.90 -14.49 6.20
N THR A 12 -5.77 -13.52 5.94
CA THR A 12 -6.93 -13.23 6.78
C THR A 12 -8.18 -13.12 5.94
N LEU A 13 -9.22 -13.84 6.36
CA LEU A 13 -10.59 -13.72 5.89
C LEU A 13 -11.45 -13.15 7.02
N THR A 14 -12.36 -12.24 6.70
CA THR A 14 -13.36 -11.74 7.65
C THR A 14 -14.74 -11.69 7.00
N THR A 15 -15.75 -12.07 7.75
CA THR A 15 -17.17 -12.05 7.35
C THR A 15 -18.02 -11.88 8.61
N THR A 16 -19.35 -11.96 8.50
CA THR A 16 -20.28 -11.75 9.61
C THR A 16 -19.88 -12.55 10.86
N GLY A 17 -19.47 -11.84 11.92
CA GLY A 17 -19.11 -12.42 13.21
C GLY A 17 -17.81 -13.25 13.23
N LEU A 18 -17.03 -13.28 12.15
CA LEU A 18 -15.86 -14.15 12.02
C LEU A 18 -14.62 -13.44 11.49
N VAL A 19 -13.48 -13.74 12.13
CA VAL A 19 -12.13 -13.53 11.59
C VAL A 19 -11.40 -14.87 11.56
N LEU A 20 -11.00 -15.31 10.38
CA LEU A 20 -10.16 -16.50 10.18
C LEU A 20 -8.77 -16.04 9.76
N VAL A 21 -7.75 -16.46 10.52
CA VAL A 21 -6.34 -16.27 10.16
C VAL A 21 -5.74 -17.63 9.82
N SER A 22 -5.13 -17.74 8.64
CA SER A 22 -4.54 -18.97 8.12
C SER A 22 -3.21 -18.73 7.43
N GLY A 23 -2.50 -19.79 7.08
CA GLY A 23 -1.26 -19.74 6.31
C GLY A 23 -0.06 -20.28 7.07
N GLU A 24 1.13 -19.83 6.66
CA GLU A 24 2.39 -20.43 7.07
C GLU A 24 3.23 -19.46 7.90
N VAL A 25 3.65 -19.90 9.09
CA VAL A 25 4.52 -19.13 9.97
C VAL A 25 5.60 -20.04 10.54
N THR A 26 6.86 -19.68 10.30
CA THR A 26 8.03 -20.30 10.94
C THR A 26 8.72 -19.24 11.77
N THR A 27 8.75 -19.44 13.08
CA THR A 27 9.36 -18.51 14.03
C THR A 27 9.74 -19.21 15.32
N SER A 28 10.71 -18.65 16.04
CA SER A 28 11.08 -19.07 17.39
C SER A 28 10.20 -18.49 18.50
N CYS A 29 9.28 -17.57 18.16
CA CYS A 29 8.49 -16.82 19.14
C CYS A 29 7.02 -17.22 19.20
N TYR A 30 6.37 -16.92 20.33
CA TYR A 30 4.93 -17.09 20.49
C TYR A 30 4.19 -15.79 20.18
N SER A 31 3.08 -15.90 19.45
CA SER A 31 2.16 -14.78 19.19
C SER A 31 0.73 -15.16 19.57
N ASP A 32 0.13 -14.34 20.43
CA ASP A 32 -1.30 -14.45 20.79
C ASP A 32 -2.16 -13.82 19.68
N PHE A 33 -2.53 -14.63 18.68
CA PHE A 33 -3.35 -14.19 17.55
C PHE A 33 -4.70 -13.61 17.98
N GLN A 34 -5.35 -14.21 18.99
CA GLN A 34 -6.63 -13.71 19.52
C GLN A 34 -6.49 -12.27 19.98
N LYS A 35 -5.51 -12.00 20.84
CA LYS A 35 -5.26 -10.65 21.36
C LYS A 35 -4.84 -9.68 20.26
N ILE A 36 -4.00 -10.10 19.31
CA ILE A 36 -3.56 -9.24 18.19
C ILE A 36 -4.74 -8.84 17.30
N ILE A 37 -5.59 -9.79 16.92
CA ILE A 37 -6.74 -9.56 16.04
C ILE A 37 -7.75 -8.63 16.73
N ARG A 38 -8.13 -8.93 17.97
CA ARG A 38 -9.10 -8.12 18.73
C ARG A 38 -8.59 -6.70 18.96
N ASN A 39 -7.31 -6.53 19.30
CA ASN A 39 -6.72 -5.20 19.41
C ASN A 39 -6.69 -4.46 18.06
N THR A 40 -6.50 -5.17 16.95
CA THR A 40 -6.53 -4.58 15.61
C THR A 40 -7.93 -4.10 15.26
N LEU A 41 -8.96 -4.92 15.49
CA LEU A 41 -10.37 -4.55 15.30
C LEU A 41 -10.76 -3.32 16.13
N LYS A 42 -10.36 -3.30 17.41
CA LYS A 42 -10.56 -2.15 18.30
C LYS A 42 -9.91 -0.88 17.75
N LYS A 43 -8.66 -0.96 17.27
CA LYS A 43 -7.92 0.19 16.70
C LYS A 43 -8.55 0.75 15.42
N ILE A 44 -9.15 -0.11 14.59
CA ILE A 44 -9.82 0.34 13.36
C ILE A 44 -11.25 0.84 13.63
N GLY A 45 -11.85 0.50 14.77
CA GLY A 45 -13.08 1.11 15.27
C GLY A 45 -14.30 0.19 15.33
N TYR A 46 -14.12 -1.12 15.17
CA TYR A 46 -15.19 -2.11 15.37
C TYR A 46 -15.33 -2.42 16.87
N THR A 47 -16.02 -1.53 17.57
CA THR A 47 -16.20 -1.54 19.03
C THR A 47 -17.67 -1.50 19.45
N ASN A 48 -18.57 -1.69 18.50
CA ASN A 48 -20.01 -1.73 18.69
C ASN A 48 -20.57 -2.80 17.74
N PRO A 49 -21.33 -3.80 18.22
CA PRO A 49 -21.96 -4.81 17.39
C PRO A 49 -22.78 -4.23 16.22
N GLU A 50 -23.38 -3.05 16.38
CA GLU A 50 -24.17 -2.38 15.33
C GLU A 50 -23.33 -1.93 14.12
N TYR A 51 -22.00 -1.93 14.22
CA TYR A 51 -21.12 -1.56 13.12
C TYR A 51 -20.85 -2.72 12.15
N GLY A 52 -21.38 -3.90 12.42
CA GLY A 52 -21.27 -5.11 11.58
C GLY A 52 -20.15 -6.07 11.99
N LEU A 53 -19.32 -5.69 12.96
CA LEU A 53 -18.37 -6.55 13.67
C LEU A 53 -18.03 -5.90 15.01
N ASP A 54 -17.75 -6.70 16.03
CA ASP A 54 -17.24 -6.21 17.32
C ASP A 54 -16.00 -6.98 17.77
N HIS A 55 -15.02 -6.26 18.32
CA HIS A 55 -13.74 -6.84 18.72
C HIS A 55 -13.81 -7.77 19.94
N GLN A 56 -14.86 -7.71 20.75
CA GLN A 56 -15.08 -8.57 21.91
C GLN A 56 -15.88 -9.81 21.52
N ASP A 57 -16.91 -9.64 20.69
CA ASP A 57 -17.88 -10.70 20.44
C ASP A 57 -17.58 -11.53 19.20
N CYS A 58 -16.71 -11.06 18.29
CA CYS A 58 -16.40 -11.84 17.08
C CYS A 58 -15.72 -13.18 17.40
N SER A 59 -16.05 -14.19 16.60
CA SER A 59 -15.32 -15.45 16.54
C SER A 59 -13.96 -15.22 15.87
N VAL A 60 -12.91 -15.79 16.45
CA VAL A 60 -11.57 -15.76 15.88
C VAL A 60 -11.08 -17.19 15.74
N LEU A 61 -10.84 -17.60 14.51
CA LEU A 61 -10.33 -18.92 14.16
C LEU A 61 -8.90 -18.79 13.64
N THR A 62 -8.06 -19.76 13.98
CA THR A 62 -6.66 -19.82 13.55
C THR A 62 -6.35 -21.17 12.93
N SER A 63 -5.81 -21.17 11.72
CA SER A 63 -5.32 -22.35 11.00
C SER A 63 -3.92 -22.07 10.46
N ILE A 64 -2.96 -21.95 11.38
CA ILE A 64 -1.55 -21.64 11.08
C ILE A 64 -0.72 -22.93 11.19
N HIS A 65 0.20 -23.12 10.24
CA HIS A 65 1.14 -24.24 10.21
C HIS A 65 2.54 -23.75 9.83
N GLU A 66 3.55 -24.61 9.95
CA GLU A 66 4.92 -24.26 9.58
C GLU A 66 5.10 -24.23 8.06
N GLN A 67 6.03 -23.41 7.58
CA GLN A 67 6.39 -23.35 6.16
C GLN A 67 7.02 -24.68 5.70
N SER A 68 6.75 -25.08 4.45
CA SER A 68 7.35 -26.27 3.85
C SER A 68 8.89 -26.23 3.89
N PRO A 69 9.56 -27.29 4.38
CA PRO A 69 11.02 -27.39 4.36
C PRO A 69 11.64 -27.31 2.96
N ASP A 70 10.91 -27.70 1.92
CA ASP A 70 11.42 -27.65 0.54
C ASP A 70 11.49 -26.22 0.00
N ILE A 71 10.57 -25.35 0.44
CA ILE A 71 10.64 -23.91 0.13
C ILE A 71 11.83 -23.29 0.89
N ALA A 72 12.03 -23.65 2.15
CA ALA A 72 13.13 -23.13 2.97
C ALA A 72 14.51 -23.41 2.32
N LYS A 73 14.74 -24.63 1.80
CA LYS A 73 15.99 -24.99 1.09
C LYS A 73 16.30 -24.09 -0.11
N GLY A 74 15.27 -23.65 -0.84
CA GLY A 74 15.43 -22.79 -2.01
C GLY A 74 15.75 -21.35 -1.65
N VAL A 75 15.19 -20.86 -0.55
CA VAL A 75 15.16 -19.45 -0.19
C VAL A 75 16.27 -19.08 0.78
N ASP A 76 16.59 -19.93 1.75
CA ASP A 76 17.55 -19.62 2.80
C ASP A 76 18.99 -19.62 2.27
N SER A 77 19.81 -18.70 2.79
CA SER A 77 21.23 -18.66 2.47
C SER A 77 21.98 -19.80 3.15
N THR A 78 22.92 -20.41 2.43
CA THR A 78 23.87 -21.39 2.97
C THR A 78 25.29 -20.87 2.83
N THR A 79 26.29 -21.64 3.26
CA THR A 79 27.71 -21.32 3.02
C THR A 79 28.06 -21.24 1.53
N GLU A 80 27.28 -21.89 0.66
CA GLU A 80 27.55 -22.00 -0.78
C GLU A 80 26.53 -21.22 -1.64
N LYS A 81 25.46 -20.69 -1.04
CA LYS A 81 24.34 -20.07 -1.77
C LYS A 81 23.83 -18.81 -1.07
N GLU A 82 23.70 -17.73 -1.82
CA GLU A 82 23.03 -16.51 -1.37
C GLU A 82 21.52 -16.73 -1.19
N GLN A 83 20.86 -15.91 -0.36
CA GLN A 83 19.41 -15.98 -0.16
C GLN A 83 18.67 -15.72 -1.49
N GLY A 84 17.89 -16.69 -1.93
CA GLY A 84 17.09 -16.61 -3.15
C GLY A 84 15.77 -15.88 -2.96
N ALA A 85 15.05 -15.64 -4.06
CA ALA A 85 13.68 -15.14 -4.01
C ALA A 85 12.72 -16.17 -3.38
N GLY A 86 11.84 -15.70 -2.50
CA GLY A 86 10.83 -16.52 -1.80
C GLY A 86 9.82 -17.20 -2.71
N ASP A 87 9.59 -16.65 -3.90
CA ASP A 87 8.69 -17.13 -4.94
C ASP A 87 9.11 -16.52 -6.29
N GLN A 88 8.60 -17.04 -7.40
CA GLN A 88 8.67 -16.37 -8.69
C GLN A 88 7.72 -15.17 -8.73
N GLY A 89 8.01 -14.17 -9.55
CA GLY A 89 7.02 -13.12 -9.82
C GLY A 89 7.57 -11.90 -10.52
N LEU A 90 6.64 -11.00 -10.86
CA LEU A 90 6.91 -9.66 -11.40
C LEU A 90 6.55 -8.60 -10.36
N MET A 91 7.37 -7.57 -10.23
CA MET A 91 7.15 -6.45 -9.31
C MET A 91 7.34 -5.14 -10.07
N PHE A 92 6.48 -4.16 -9.77
CA PHE A 92 6.50 -2.86 -10.43
C PHE A 92 6.72 -1.72 -9.43
N GLY A 93 7.64 -0.84 -9.80
CA GLY A 93 7.92 0.44 -9.18
C GLY A 93 7.41 1.57 -10.06
N TYR A 94 6.81 2.61 -9.49
CA TYR A 94 6.39 3.77 -10.26
C TYR A 94 6.64 5.06 -9.50
N ALA A 95 7.01 6.11 -10.23
CA ALA A 95 7.05 7.48 -9.75
C ALA A 95 6.73 8.48 -10.89
N CYS A 96 6.12 9.60 -10.53
CA CYS A 96 5.95 10.75 -11.40
C CYS A 96 6.03 12.04 -10.58
N ASP A 97 6.26 13.19 -11.22
CA ASP A 97 6.39 14.49 -10.55
C ASP A 97 5.06 15.27 -10.42
N GLU A 98 3.91 14.60 -10.56
CA GLU A 98 2.59 15.21 -10.42
C GLU A 98 2.28 15.69 -8.99
N THR A 99 2.95 15.12 -7.99
CA THR A 99 2.75 15.44 -6.57
C THR A 99 4.08 15.58 -5.84
N ASP A 100 4.03 16.23 -4.68
CA ASP A 100 5.15 16.40 -3.74
C ASP A 100 5.79 15.07 -3.31
N VAL A 101 4.97 14.03 -3.17
CA VAL A 101 5.40 12.68 -2.75
C VAL A 101 5.76 11.76 -3.93
N LEU A 102 5.89 12.33 -5.13
CA LEU A 102 6.22 11.65 -6.38
C LEU A 102 5.28 10.47 -6.72
N MET A 103 3.98 10.65 -6.49
CA MET A 103 2.93 9.69 -6.81
C MET A 103 1.93 10.30 -7.81
N PRO A 104 1.17 9.46 -8.54
CA PRO A 104 0.05 9.93 -9.34
C PRO A 104 -0.96 10.71 -8.50
N LEU A 105 -1.44 11.84 -9.02
CA LEU A 105 -2.41 12.68 -8.30
C LEU A 105 -3.71 11.96 -7.89
N PRO A 106 -4.36 11.13 -8.73
CA PRO A 106 -5.65 10.52 -8.42
C PRO A 106 -5.60 9.65 -7.16
N ILE A 107 -4.63 8.72 -7.08
CA ILE A 107 -4.48 7.81 -5.94
C ILE A 107 -4.06 8.55 -4.68
N THR A 108 -3.23 9.58 -4.83
CA THR A 108 -2.78 10.43 -3.72
C THR A 108 -3.96 11.13 -3.06
N LEU A 109 -4.86 11.74 -3.84
CA LEU A 109 -6.05 12.39 -3.30
C LEU A 109 -7.03 11.38 -2.69
N ALA A 110 -7.28 10.24 -3.36
CA ALA A 110 -8.15 9.19 -2.81
C ALA A 110 -7.64 8.70 -1.43
N HIS A 111 -6.34 8.44 -1.29
CA HIS A 111 -5.76 8.03 0.00
C HIS A 111 -5.88 9.11 1.06
N ARG A 112 -5.61 10.38 0.71
CA ARG A 112 -5.73 11.51 1.64
C ARG A 112 -7.18 11.70 2.11
N LEU A 113 -8.17 11.53 1.23
CA LEU A 113 -9.60 11.56 1.58
C LEU A 113 -9.96 10.42 2.56
N ALA A 114 -9.57 9.18 2.25
CA ALA A 114 -9.84 8.03 3.11
C ALA A 114 -9.18 8.16 4.49
N LYS A 115 -7.95 8.68 4.53
CA LYS A 115 -7.24 8.97 5.79
C LYS A 115 -7.95 10.07 6.58
N LYS A 116 -8.39 11.14 5.92
CA LYS A 116 -9.11 12.25 6.57
C LYS A 116 -10.45 11.80 7.17
N LEU A 117 -11.22 10.96 6.46
CA LEU A 117 -12.44 10.35 7.01
C LEU A 117 -12.17 9.60 8.32
N SER A 118 -11.15 8.74 8.32
CA SER A 118 -10.77 7.96 9.50
C SER A 118 -10.28 8.84 10.66
N GLU A 119 -9.52 9.89 10.36
CA GLU A 119 -9.06 10.88 11.35
C GLU A 119 -10.23 11.60 12.02
N LEU A 120 -11.16 12.15 11.24
CA LEU A 120 -12.31 12.87 11.77
C LEU A 120 -13.23 11.99 12.62
N ARG A 121 -13.44 10.74 12.20
CA ARG A 121 -14.16 9.75 12.99
C ARG A 121 -13.48 9.46 14.32
N LYS A 122 -12.18 9.14 14.28
CA LYS A 122 -11.41 8.77 15.48
C LYS A 122 -11.28 9.93 16.48
N ASN A 123 -11.27 11.16 15.99
CA ASN A 123 -11.25 12.37 16.79
C ASN A 123 -12.65 12.84 17.21
N ASN A 124 -13.70 12.05 16.91
CA ASN A 124 -15.09 12.34 17.24
C ASN A 124 -15.63 13.67 16.66
N ILE A 125 -15.03 14.15 15.56
CA ILE A 125 -15.49 15.34 14.83
C ILE A 125 -16.71 14.99 13.96
N LEU A 126 -16.74 13.77 13.41
CA LEU A 126 -17.90 13.18 12.75
C LEU A 126 -18.40 12.00 13.59
N PRO A 127 -19.07 12.25 14.74
CA PRO A 127 -19.42 11.21 15.71
C PRO A 127 -20.36 10.15 15.13
N TRP A 128 -21.17 10.52 14.15
CA TRP A 128 -22.12 9.67 13.44
C TRP A 128 -21.45 8.72 12.42
N SER A 129 -20.16 8.90 12.13
CA SER A 129 -19.47 8.12 11.10
C SER A 129 -18.96 6.79 11.67
N ARG A 130 -19.14 5.73 10.90
CA ARG A 130 -18.75 4.37 11.25
C ARG A 130 -17.47 3.95 10.48
N PRO A 131 -16.83 2.81 10.80
CA PRO A 131 -15.50 2.49 10.28
C PRO A 131 -15.39 2.30 8.76
N ASP A 132 -16.43 1.83 8.07
CA ASP A 132 -16.36 1.51 6.64
C ASP A 132 -16.53 2.76 5.76
N GLY A 133 -15.60 2.98 4.84
CA GLY A 133 -15.59 4.14 3.95
C GLY A 133 -14.79 3.89 2.67
N LYS A 134 -15.28 4.46 1.57
CA LYS A 134 -14.74 4.30 0.21
C LYS A 134 -14.61 5.69 -0.43
N THR A 135 -13.52 5.91 -1.16
CA THR A 135 -13.23 7.18 -1.81
C THR A 135 -12.74 6.96 -3.23
N GLN A 136 -13.16 7.79 -4.17
CA GLN A 136 -12.70 7.79 -5.55
C GLN A 136 -12.60 9.22 -6.06
N VAL A 137 -11.59 9.48 -6.89
CA VAL A 137 -11.33 10.80 -7.48
C VAL A 137 -11.06 10.64 -8.96
N SER A 138 -11.77 11.41 -9.78
CA SER A 138 -11.51 11.53 -11.22
C SER A 138 -10.79 12.84 -11.49
N ILE A 139 -9.66 12.77 -12.18
CA ILE A 139 -8.82 13.92 -12.53
C ILE A 139 -8.89 14.15 -14.03
N LYS A 140 -9.10 15.40 -14.44
CA LYS A 140 -8.95 15.81 -15.83
C LYS A 140 -7.47 15.97 -16.15
N TYR A 141 -7.01 15.33 -17.22
CA TYR A 141 -5.65 15.46 -17.75
C TYR A 141 -5.68 16.15 -19.12
N GLU A 142 -4.75 17.06 -19.34
CA GLU A 142 -4.49 17.67 -20.65
C GLU A 142 -3.01 17.47 -20.98
N ASN A 143 -2.72 16.85 -22.13
CA ASN A 143 -1.35 16.52 -22.55
C ASN A 143 -0.54 15.76 -21.48
N GLY A 144 -1.20 14.88 -20.70
CA GLY A 144 -0.55 14.08 -19.66
C GLY A 144 -0.27 14.83 -18.34
N ILE A 145 -0.76 16.06 -18.21
CA ILE A 145 -0.64 16.91 -17.01
C ILE A 145 -2.01 17.02 -16.32
N PRO A 146 -2.11 16.83 -14.99
CA PRO A 146 -3.37 17.00 -14.28
C PRO A 146 -3.75 18.49 -14.21
N VAL A 147 -4.99 18.82 -14.61
CA VAL A 147 -5.47 20.22 -14.63
C VAL A 147 -6.56 20.51 -13.59
N GLY A 148 -7.18 19.48 -13.01
CA GLY A 148 -8.20 19.65 -11.97
C GLY A 148 -8.97 18.38 -11.64
N VAL A 149 -9.70 18.41 -10.53
CA VAL A 149 -10.64 17.35 -10.14
C VAL A 149 -11.96 17.53 -10.88
N GLU A 150 -12.40 16.49 -11.59
CA GLU A 150 -13.70 16.47 -12.24
C GLU A 150 -14.78 15.93 -11.29
N LYS A 151 -14.49 14.82 -10.60
CA LYS A 151 -15.46 14.12 -9.75
C LYS A 151 -14.81 13.64 -8.46
N VAL A 152 -15.52 13.81 -7.34
CA VAL A 152 -15.17 13.17 -6.06
C VAL A 152 -16.33 12.30 -5.62
N VAL A 153 -16.07 11.02 -5.37
CA VAL A 153 -17.04 10.08 -4.85
C VAL A 153 -16.62 9.66 -3.45
N ILE A 154 -17.52 9.78 -2.48
CA ILE A 154 -17.34 9.31 -1.11
C ILE A 154 -18.55 8.48 -0.72
N ALA A 155 -18.31 7.25 -0.28
CA ALA A 155 -19.28 6.46 0.45
C ALA A 155 -18.76 6.29 1.88
N ILE A 156 -19.56 6.64 2.88
CA ILE A 156 -19.18 6.54 4.29
C ILE A 156 -20.33 5.89 5.06
N GLN A 157 -19.99 4.86 5.84
CA GLN A 157 -20.92 4.21 6.72
C GLN A 157 -21.31 5.16 7.85
N HIS A 158 -22.58 5.20 8.24
CA HIS A 158 -23.08 6.18 9.20
C HIS A 158 -24.20 5.62 10.09
N ASP A 159 -24.47 6.32 11.18
CA ASP A 159 -25.62 6.07 12.05
C ASP A 159 -26.94 6.35 11.34
N PRO A 160 -28.04 5.65 11.71
CA PRO A 160 -29.33 5.77 11.03
C PRO A 160 -29.99 7.15 11.16
N ASP A 161 -29.66 7.91 12.20
CA ASP A 161 -30.42 9.11 12.59
C ASP A 161 -29.90 10.40 11.91
N ILE A 162 -28.73 10.37 11.26
CA ILE A 162 -28.19 11.56 10.58
C ILE A 162 -28.81 11.74 9.19
N SER A 163 -29.15 12.98 8.85
CA SER A 163 -29.70 13.29 7.52
C SER A 163 -28.63 13.30 6.42
N ASN A 164 -29.03 12.95 5.20
CA ASN A 164 -28.13 13.04 4.04
C ASN A 164 -27.61 14.46 3.80
N ASN A 165 -28.40 15.50 4.11
CA ASN A 165 -27.95 16.88 3.96
C ASN A 165 -26.79 17.21 4.90
N GLU A 166 -26.85 16.76 6.15
CA GLU A 166 -25.78 16.93 7.12
C GLU A 166 -24.53 16.14 6.72
N ILE A 167 -24.69 14.89 6.28
CA ILE A 167 -23.58 14.07 5.75
C ILE A 167 -22.90 14.81 4.59
N HIS A 168 -23.68 15.25 3.60
CA HIS A 168 -23.15 15.94 2.42
C HIS A 168 -22.37 17.20 2.79
N SER A 169 -22.94 18.06 3.63
CA SER A 169 -22.29 19.30 4.07
C SER A 169 -21.01 19.00 4.86
N ALA A 170 -21.08 18.10 5.83
CA ALA A 170 -19.94 17.75 6.68
C ALA A 170 -18.80 17.11 5.89
N ILE A 171 -19.10 16.21 4.95
CA ILE A 171 -18.10 15.56 4.10
C ILE A 171 -17.48 16.57 3.13
N LYS A 172 -18.28 17.44 2.50
CA LYS A 172 -17.74 18.46 1.60
C LYS A 172 -16.79 19.41 2.32
N GLU A 173 -17.20 19.94 3.46
CA GLU A 173 -16.45 20.98 4.18
C GLU A 173 -15.27 20.43 4.99
N ASN A 174 -15.42 19.27 5.66
CA ASN A 174 -14.38 18.75 6.55
C ASN A 174 -13.45 17.72 5.91
N VAL A 175 -13.85 17.11 4.78
CA VAL A 175 -13.08 16.04 4.12
C VAL A 175 -12.62 16.47 2.74
N ILE A 176 -13.54 16.85 1.85
CA ILE A 176 -13.21 17.08 0.44
C ILE A 176 -12.43 18.38 0.28
N ARG A 177 -12.93 19.51 0.78
CA ARG A 177 -12.23 20.79 0.67
C ARG A 177 -10.82 20.73 1.26
N PRO A 178 -10.59 20.28 2.52
CA PRO A 178 -9.24 20.31 3.09
C PRO A 178 -8.21 19.45 2.34
N VAL A 179 -8.65 18.44 1.58
CA VAL A 179 -7.77 17.56 0.82
C VAL A 179 -7.60 18.00 -0.63
N CYS A 180 -8.67 18.47 -1.27
CA CYS A 180 -8.73 18.68 -2.71
C CYS A 180 -8.74 20.15 -3.12
N ASP A 181 -8.80 21.12 -2.20
CA ASP A 181 -9.08 22.55 -2.49
C ASP A 181 -8.34 23.10 -3.70
N LYS A 182 -7.02 22.90 -3.75
CA LYS A 182 -6.13 23.34 -4.84
C LYS A 182 -6.57 22.88 -6.24
N TRP A 183 -7.32 21.78 -6.32
CA TRP A 183 -7.72 21.12 -7.57
C TRP A 183 -9.22 21.23 -7.87
N LEU A 184 -10.02 21.78 -6.94
CA LEU A 184 -11.45 21.97 -7.15
C LEU A 184 -11.71 23.16 -8.07
N ASN A 185 -12.78 23.08 -8.85
CA ASN A 185 -13.29 24.18 -9.68
C ASN A 185 -14.83 24.17 -9.67
N ASP A 186 -15.44 25.18 -10.28
CA ASP A 186 -16.90 25.35 -10.31
C ASP A 186 -17.65 24.18 -10.97
N ASN A 187 -16.97 23.41 -11.82
CA ASN A 187 -17.54 22.24 -12.49
C ASN A 187 -17.26 20.91 -11.76
N THR A 188 -16.58 20.92 -10.61
CA THR A 188 -16.32 19.69 -9.87
C THR A 188 -17.61 19.11 -9.29
N GLU A 189 -17.91 17.86 -9.65
CA GLU A 189 -19.09 17.14 -9.16
C GLU A 189 -18.76 16.33 -7.89
N PHE A 190 -19.69 16.33 -6.93
CA PHE A 190 -19.55 15.62 -5.66
C PHE A 190 -20.64 14.55 -5.53
N PHE A 191 -20.24 13.30 -5.39
CA PHE A 191 -21.11 12.14 -5.17
C PHE A 191 -20.87 11.61 -3.76
N ILE A 192 -21.73 11.99 -2.82
CA ILE A 192 -21.62 11.58 -1.41
C ILE A 192 -22.78 10.63 -1.13
N ASN A 193 -22.51 9.42 -0.66
CA ASN A 193 -23.51 8.38 -0.36
C ASN A 193 -24.62 8.27 -1.43
N SER A 194 -24.26 8.12 -2.71
CA SER A 194 -25.22 8.17 -3.83
C SER A 194 -26.38 7.16 -3.77
N THR A 195 -26.25 6.09 -2.99
CA THR A 195 -27.33 5.12 -2.72
C THR A 195 -28.36 5.62 -1.70
N GLY A 196 -28.10 6.76 -1.07
CA GLY A 196 -28.94 7.41 -0.07
C GLY A 196 -28.79 6.86 1.35
N VAL A 197 -28.40 5.59 1.53
CA VAL A 197 -28.25 4.96 2.85
C VAL A 197 -27.04 4.03 2.85
N PHE A 198 -26.19 4.14 3.88
CA PHE A 198 -25.09 3.20 4.14
C PHE A 198 -24.93 2.94 5.65
N ILE A 199 -25.91 2.27 6.26
CA ILE A 199 -25.90 1.97 7.71
C ILE A 199 -25.15 0.66 8.00
N LYS A 200 -25.46 -0.39 7.25
CA LYS A 200 -24.80 -1.71 7.33
C LYS A 200 -23.52 -1.70 6.49
N GLY A 201 -22.39 -1.97 7.11
CA GLY A 201 -21.07 -1.94 6.47
C GLY A 201 -20.12 -2.95 7.10
N GLY A 202 -18.86 -2.92 6.67
CA GLY A 202 -17.85 -3.83 7.20
C GLY A 202 -18.16 -5.31 6.90
N PRO A 203 -17.64 -6.23 7.74
CA PRO A 203 -17.75 -7.67 7.49
C PRO A 203 -19.16 -8.24 7.45
N GLU A 204 -20.16 -7.57 8.04
CA GLU A 204 -21.58 -7.97 7.91
C GLU A 204 -22.12 -7.75 6.49
N ALA A 205 -21.64 -6.70 5.81
CA ALA A 205 -22.11 -6.33 4.47
C ALA A 205 -21.27 -7.00 3.37
N ASP A 206 -19.94 -7.03 3.53
CA ASP A 206 -19.00 -7.48 2.52
C ASP A 206 -17.91 -8.38 3.15
N THR A 207 -17.68 -9.57 2.57
CA THR A 207 -16.57 -10.44 3.01
C THR A 207 -15.22 -9.82 2.63
N GLY A 208 -14.33 -9.68 3.60
CA GLY A 208 -12.98 -9.14 3.44
C GLY A 208 -11.94 -10.25 3.33
N LEU A 209 -10.95 -10.07 2.44
CA LEU A 209 -9.80 -10.96 2.32
C LEU A 209 -8.51 -10.14 2.17
N THR A 210 -7.42 -10.70 2.67
CA THR A 210 -6.06 -10.18 2.48
C THR A 210 -5.72 -10.14 0.98
N GLY A 211 -4.96 -9.13 0.55
CA GLY A 211 -4.52 -9.02 -0.85
C GLY A 211 -5.60 -8.67 -1.87
N ARG A 212 -6.82 -8.25 -1.46
CA ARG A 212 -7.89 -7.85 -2.40
C ARG A 212 -7.95 -6.36 -2.72
N LYS A 213 -6.88 -5.62 -2.39
CA LYS A 213 -6.75 -4.17 -2.60
C LYS A 213 -5.40 -3.76 -3.22
N ILE A 214 -4.73 -4.68 -3.93
CA ILE A 214 -3.38 -4.47 -4.49
C ILE A 214 -3.20 -3.20 -5.33
N ILE A 215 -4.23 -2.77 -6.08
CA ILE A 215 -4.16 -1.54 -6.87
C ILE A 215 -4.29 -0.28 -5.98
N VAL A 216 -5.08 -0.35 -4.91
CA VAL A 216 -5.17 0.71 -3.89
C VAL A 216 -3.89 0.73 -3.07
N ASP A 217 -3.28 -0.42 -2.77
CA ASP A 217 -2.02 -0.48 -2.04
C ASP A 217 -0.85 0.16 -2.81
N THR A 218 -0.97 0.26 -4.14
CA THR A 218 0.08 0.73 -5.05
C THR A 218 -0.23 2.08 -5.70
N TYR A 219 -0.49 2.10 -7.01
CA TYR A 219 -0.48 3.32 -7.83
C TYR A 219 -1.86 3.68 -8.39
N GLY A 220 -2.93 3.08 -7.89
CA GLY A 220 -4.31 3.40 -8.30
C GLY A 220 -4.62 3.10 -9.77
N GLY A 221 -3.89 2.18 -10.38
CA GLY A 221 -4.05 1.79 -11.79
C GLY A 221 -3.25 2.65 -12.77
N TYR A 222 -2.46 3.62 -12.29
CA TYR A 222 -1.63 4.47 -13.15
C TYR A 222 -0.38 3.75 -13.68
N GLY A 223 0.23 2.91 -12.84
CA GLY A 223 1.32 2.02 -13.21
C GLY A 223 0.85 0.56 -13.30
N ARG A 224 1.71 -0.30 -13.86
CA ARG A 224 1.45 -1.73 -13.95
C ARG A 224 1.57 -2.42 -12.58
N HIS A 225 1.03 -3.63 -12.48
CA HIS A 225 1.07 -4.45 -11.26
C HIS A 225 1.32 -5.91 -11.61
N GLY A 226 2.19 -6.59 -10.87
CA GLY A 226 2.60 -7.97 -11.16
C GLY A 226 1.76 -9.06 -10.49
N GLY A 227 0.83 -8.67 -9.62
CA GLY A 227 -0.19 -9.55 -9.01
C GLY A 227 0.06 -9.91 -7.55
N GLY A 228 1.30 -9.77 -7.07
CA GLY A 228 1.68 -10.05 -5.69
C GLY A 228 1.04 -9.11 -4.66
N ALA A 229 0.34 -9.66 -3.67
CA ALA A 229 -0.12 -8.91 -2.51
C ALA A 229 1.02 -8.62 -1.51
N PHE A 230 0.88 -7.55 -0.72
CA PHE A 230 1.90 -7.16 0.26
C PHE A 230 1.65 -7.70 1.66
N SER A 231 0.51 -7.36 2.28
CA SER A 231 0.20 -7.69 3.69
C SER A 231 0.30 -9.18 4.00
N GLY A 232 0.63 -9.54 5.25
CA GLY A 232 0.79 -10.94 5.66
C GLY A 232 2.14 -11.59 5.36
N LYS A 233 2.96 -10.99 4.49
CA LYS A 233 4.25 -11.56 4.06
C LYS A 233 5.47 -11.00 4.81
N ASP A 234 6.51 -11.79 5.07
CA ASP A 234 7.81 -11.28 5.54
C ASP A 234 8.68 -10.76 4.37
N PRO A 235 9.78 -10.04 4.63
CA PRO A 235 10.59 -9.41 3.59
C PRO A 235 11.29 -10.35 2.59
N SER A 236 11.41 -11.65 2.87
CA SER A 236 11.94 -12.61 1.90
C SER A 236 11.00 -12.86 0.71
N LYS A 237 9.72 -12.52 0.86
CA LYS A 237 8.73 -12.59 -0.23
C LYS A 237 8.91 -11.37 -1.13
N VAL A 238 9.49 -11.61 -2.31
CA VAL A 238 9.85 -10.56 -3.27
C VAL A 238 8.66 -9.73 -3.74
N ASP A 239 7.44 -10.28 -3.70
CA ASP A 239 6.19 -9.52 -3.91
C ASP A 239 6.17 -8.20 -3.13
N ARG A 240 6.63 -8.21 -1.87
CA ARG A 240 6.71 -7.01 -1.04
C ARG A 240 8.05 -6.30 -1.20
N SER A 241 9.15 -6.98 -0.93
CA SER A 241 10.47 -6.33 -0.83
C SER A 241 10.97 -5.78 -2.15
N ALA A 242 10.81 -6.53 -3.26
CA ALA A 242 11.21 -6.06 -4.57
C ALA A 242 10.26 -4.97 -5.12
N SER A 243 8.96 -5.02 -4.80
CA SER A 243 8.04 -3.91 -5.12
C SER A 243 8.43 -2.62 -4.39
N TYR A 244 8.86 -2.72 -3.13
CA TYR A 244 9.37 -1.57 -2.37
C TYR A 244 10.69 -1.06 -2.96
N MET A 245 11.62 -1.95 -3.34
CA MET A 245 12.87 -1.54 -4.00
C MET A 245 12.58 -0.88 -5.35
N ALA A 246 11.66 -1.42 -6.14
CA ALA A 246 11.29 -0.84 -7.43
C ALA A 246 10.69 0.56 -7.26
N ARG A 247 9.83 0.78 -6.25
CA ARG A 247 9.36 2.11 -5.87
C ARG A 247 10.52 3.04 -5.50
N TYR A 248 11.42 2.58 -4.64
CA TYR A 248 12.57 3.36 -4.18
C TYR A 248 13.45 3.81 -5.35
N ILE A 249 13.74 2.92 -6.29
CA ILE A 249 14.50 3.21 -7.52
C ILE A 249 13.75 4.25 -8.37
N ALA A 250 12.49 3.98 -8.72
CA ALA A 250 11.68 4.88 -9.56
C ALA A 250 11.61 6.29 -8.96
N LYS A 251 11.37 6.37 -7.64
CA LYS A 251 11.30 7.63 -6.90
C LYS A 251 12.62 8.38 -6.94
N ASN A 252 13.76 7.71 -6.74
CA ASN A 252 15.08 8.35 -6.80
C ASN A 252 15.40 8.85 -8.22
N ILE A 253 15.04 8.10 -9.28
CA ILE A 253 15.22 8.53 -10.68
C ILE A 253 14.44 9.82 -10.96
N VAL A 254 13.15 9.87 -10.58
CA VAL A 254 12.31 11.05 -10.81
C VAL A 254 12.76 12.23 -9.96
N TYR A 255 13.10 12.00 -8.68
CA TYR A 255 13.59 13.06 -7.80
C TYR A 255 14.93 13.63 -8.28
N ALA A 256 15.82 12.78 -8.81
CA ALA A 256 17.09 13.19 -9.39
C ALA A 256 16.95 13.88 -10.75
N LYS A 257 15.73 13.99 -11.29
CA LYS A 257 15.40 14.62 -12.58
C LYS A 257 16.00 13.91 -13.79
N LEU A 258 16.23 12.61 -13.69
CA LEU A 258 16.57 11.78 -14.87
C LEU A 258 15.36 11.59 -15.78
N ALA A 259 14.16 11.55 -15.22
CA ALA A 259 12.88 11.48 -15.94
C ALA A 259 11.79 12.22 -15.13
N SER A 260 10.70 12.65 -15.77
CA SER A 260 9.53 13.16 -15.04
C SER A 260 8.55 12.05 -14.63
N LYS A 261 8.53 10.93 -15.38
CA LYS A 261 7.79 9.70 -15.04
C LYS A 261 8.68 8.49 -15.28
N CYS A 262 8.65 7.52 -14.36
CA CYS A 262 9.47 6.31 -14.46
C CYS A 262 8.71 5.11 -13.90
N GLU A 263 8.66 4.03 -14.68
CA GLU A 263 8.22 2.71 -14.25
C GLU A 263 9.40 1.73 -14.29
N ILE A 264 9.55 0.97 -13.20
CA ILE A 264 10.57 -0.07 -13.03
C ILE A 264 9.86 -1.41 -12.95
N GLN A 265 10.36 -2.40 -13.67
CA GLN A 265 9.94 -3.80 -13.53
C GLN A 265 11.12 -4.62 -13.05
N LEU A 266 10.91 -5.41 -11.99
CA LEU A 266 11.81 -6.47 -11.56
C LEU A 266 11.09 -7.81 -11.70
N ALA A 267 11.81 -8.85 -12.11
CA ALA A 267 11.27 -10.22 -12.07
C ALA A 267 12.28 -11.18 -11.46
N TYR A 268 11.77 -12.17 -10.73
CA TYR A 268 12.57 -13.20 -10.07
C TYR A 268 12.05 -14.59 -10.40
N SER A 269 12.97 -15.55 -10.39
CA SER A 269 12.65 -16.98 -10.33
C SER A 269 12.82 -17.45 -8.89
N ILE A 270 11.99 -18.39 -8.45
CA ILE A 270 12.07 -18.94 -7.09
C ILE A 270 13.47 -19.51 -6.81
N GLY A 271 14.03 -19.17 -5.65
CA GLY A 271 15.35 -19.63 -5.22
C GLY A 271 16.56 -18.99 -5.90
N GLU A 272 16.36 -18.10 -6.87
CA GLU A 272 17.44 -17.33 -7.52
C GLU A 272 17.63 -15.98 -6.82
N ALA A 273 18.88 -15.61 -6.56
CA ALA A 273 19.20 -14.33 -5.90
C ALA A 273 19.20 -13.16 -6.89
N ASN A 274 19.64 -13.39 -8.13
CA ASN A 274 19.66 -12.35 -9.16
C ASN A 274 18.29 -12.23 -9.83
N PRO A 275 17.83 -11.00 -10.15
CA PRO A 275 16.63 -10.83 -10.95
C PRO A 275 16.82 -11.43 -12.34
N VAL A 276 15.80 -12.13 -12.85
CA VAL A 276 15.80 -12.66 -14.23
C VAL A 276 15.55 -11.54 -15.24
N SER A 277 14.94 -10.44 -14.83
CA SER A 277 14.80 -9.24 -15.66
C SER A 277 14.75 -7.96 -14.84
N VAL A 278 15.30 -6.90 -15.42
CA VAL A 278 15.20 -5.50 -14.95
C VAL A 278 14.81 -4.68 -16.17
N ASN A 279 13.65 -4.03 -16.13
CA ASN A 279 13.15 -3.19 -17.22
C ASN A 279 12.79 -1.79 -16.70
N VAL A 280 12.95 -0.79 -17.55
CA VAL A 280 12.67 0.62 -17.28
C VAL A 280 11.82 1.16 -18.42
N ASN A 281 10.81 1.95 -18.06
CA ASN A 281 10.07 2.76 -19.02
C ASN A 281 9.94 4.19 -18.47
N THR A 282 10.59 5.16 -19.13
CA THR A 282 10.49 6.58 -18.76
C THR A 282 9.41 7.33 -19.55
N PHE A 283 8.63 6.64 -20.37
CA PHE A 283 7.54 7.19 -21.17
C PHE A 283 8.01 8.35 -22.07
N GLY A 284 9.27 8.32 -22.52
CA GLY A 284 9.88 9.38 -23.32
C GLY A 284 10.18 10.67 -22.56
N THR A 285 10.12 10.65 -21.22
CA THR A 285 10.34 11.84 -20.38
C THR A 285 11.78 12.00 -19.89
N SER A 286 12.65 11.04 -20.20
CA SER A 286 14.07 11.07 -19.86
C SER A 286 14.93 11.69 -20.95
N GLN A 287 16.02 12.35 -20.55
CA GLN A 287 17.06 12.84 -21.47
C GLN A 287 18.06 11.75 -21.89
N ILE A 288 18.16 10.67 -21.11
CA ILE A 288 18.98 9.49 -21.42
C ILE A 288 18.10 8.28 -21.74
N ASN A 289 18.58 7.37 -22.58
CA ASN A 289 17.78 6.21 -22.98
C ASN A 289 17.53 5.24 -21.80
N ASP A 290 16.45 4.46 -21.89
CA ASP A 290 16.05 3.52 -20.83
C ASP A 290 17.13 2.45 -20.56
N GLU A 291 17.89 2.05 -21.59
CA GLU A 291 19.03 1.10 -21.45
C GLU A 291 20.15 1.65 -20.55
N LYS A 292 20.48 2.95 -20.68
CA LYS A 292 21.46 3.60 -19.81
C LYS A 292 20.94 3.67 -18.38
N ILE A 293 19.64 3.94 -18.20
CA ILE A 293 19.02 3.93 -16.88
C ILE A 293 19.07 2.53 -16.26
N ILE A 294 18.83 1.46 -17.03
CA ILE A 294 18.99 0.08 -16.55
C ILE A 294 20.41 -0.16 -16.03
N SER A 295 21.44 0.30 -16.76
CA SER A 295 22.84 0.20 -16.33
C SER A 295 23.08 0.96 -15.02
N ILE A 296 22.58 2.20 -14.93
CA ILE A 296 22.67 3.03 -13.72
C ILE A 296 22.02 2.31 -12.53
N ILE A 297 20.86 1.67 -12.74
CA ILE A 297 20.17 0.93 -11.68
C ILE A 297 21.04 -0.21 -11.16
N LYS A 298 21.60 -1.02 -12.06
CA LYS A 298 22.47 -2.16 -11.70
C LYS A 298 23.73 -1.73 -10.94
N ASP A 299 24.27 -0.56 -11.26
CA ASP A 299 25.49 -0.03 -10.63
C ASP A 299 25.24 0.60 -9.26
N ASN A 300 24.03 1.09 -8.97
CA ASN A 300 23.77 1.97 -7.81
C ASN A 300 22.80 1.40 -6.77
N PHE A 301 22.01 0.38 -7.13
CA PHE A 301 20.96 -0.16 -6.27
C PHE A 301 21.12 -1.67 -6.04
N PRO A 302 20.85 -2.14 -4.81
CA PRO A 302 20.80 -3.56 -4.54
C PRO A 302 19.53 -4.17 -5.15
N LEU A 303 19.72 -5.25 -5.91
CA LEU A 303 18.61 -5.94 -6.60
C LEU A 303 18.41 -7.37 -6.09
N LYS A 304 19.30 -7.90 -5.25
CA LYS A 304 19.13 -9.25 -4.68
C LYS A 304 18.24 -9.20 -3.43
N PRO A 305 17.41 -10.22 -3.15
CA PRO A 305 16.50 -10.21 -2.02
C PRO A 305 17.15 -9.86 -0.68
N LYS A 306 18.29 -10.48 -0.35
CA LYS A 306 19.02 -10.18 0.90
C LYS A 306 19.52 -8.74 0.95
N GLU A 307 20.13 -8.26 -0.13
CA GLU A 307 20.66 -6.90 -0.19
C GLU A 307 19.54 -5.85 -0.09
N ILE A 308 18.37 -6.11 -0.69
CA ILE A 308 17.17 -5.27 -0.57
C ILE A 308 16.73 -5.19 0.90
N ILE A 309 16.65 -6.34 1.57
CA ILE A 309 16.24 -6.43 2.98
C ILE A 309 17.19 -5.64 3.87
N ASP A 310 18.49 -5.80 3.67
CA ASP A 310 19.54 -5.15 4.45
C ASP A 310 19.55 -3.63 4.17
N HIS A 311 19.50 -3.23 2.90
CA HIS A 311 19.52 -1.83 2.47
C HIS A 311 18.32 -1.01 2.97
N LEU A 312 17.12 -1.58 2.85
CA LEU A 312 15.89 -0.93 3.31
C LEU A 312 15.60 -1.21 4.81
N ASN A 313 16.45 -1.97 5.48
CA ASN A 313 16.32 -2.38 6.88
C ASN A 313 14.89 -2.90 7.18
N LEU A 314 14.50 -3.96 6.48
CA LEU A 314 13.14 -4.48 6.44
C LEU A 314 12.80 -5.44 7.60
N LYS A 315 13.78 -6.00 8.30
CA LYS A 315 13.53 -6.91 9.45
C LYS A 315 13.11 -6.16 10.72
N ARG A 316 12.06 -5.34 10.63
CA ARG A 316 11.51 -4.51 11.71
C ARG A 316 9.97 -4.50 11.65
N PRO A 317 9.27 -4.30 12.78
CA PRO A 317 7.80 -4.31 12.84
C PRO A 317 7.17 -3.01 12.29
N ILE A 318 7.44 -2.66 11.03
CA ILE A 318 7.01 -1.39 10.40
C ILE A 318 5.77 -1.52 9.50
N TYR A 319 5.26 -2.73 9.31
CA TYR A 319 4.27 -3.05 8.27
C TYR A 319 2.81 -2.80 8.65
N PHE A 320 2.48 -2.72 9.94
CA PHE A 320 1.09 -2.45 10.35
C PHE A 320 0.57 -1.15 9.74
N ASN A 321 1.41 -0.12 9.72
CA ASN A 321 1.05 1.18 9.18
C ASN A 321 0.90 1.18 7.65
N THR A 322 1.42 0.18 6.93
CA THR A 322 1.31 0.10 5.46
C THR A 322 -0.02 -0.48 4.99
N ALA A 323 -0.70 -1.27 5.82
CA ALA A 323 -1.90 -2.03 5.47
C ALA A 323 -3.16 -1.19 5.14
N SER A 324 -3.04 0.14 5.14
CA SER A 324 -4.10 1.07 4.77
C SER A 324 -3.49 2.37 4.24
N TYR A 325 -4.26 3.08 3.40
CA TYR A 325 -3.87 4.36 2.79
C TYR A 325 -2.63 4.28 1.89
N GLY A 326 -2.37 3.11 1.30
CA GLY A 326 -1.27 2.87 0.38
C GLY A 326 0.07 2.57 1.05
N HIS A 327 0.89 1.79 0.36
CA HIS A 327 2.25 1.48 0.76
C HIS A 327 3.27 2.57 0.34
N PHE A 328 2.89 3.40 -0.64
CA PHE A 328 3.77 4.38 -1.28
C PHE A 328 3.25 5.82 -1.13
N GLY A 329 4.13 6.80 -1.34
CA GLY A 329 3.80 8.22 -1.28
C GLY A 329 3.53 8.75 0.12
N ARG A 330 4.15 8.14 1.14
CA ARG A 330 3.88 8.44 2.54
C ARG A 330 5.15 8.75 3.30
N GLU A 331 5.09 9.85 4.04
CA GLU A 331 6.06 10.19 5.07
C GLU A 331 5.36 9.90 6.41
N ASN A 332 5.88 8.92 7.16
CA ASN A 332 5.45 8.67 8.53
C ASN A 332 6.44 9.34 9.51
N GLU A 333 6.18 9.31 10.82
CA GLU A 333 7.04 9.94 11.84
C GLU A 333 8.53 9.53 11.75
N ASN A 334 8.84 8.37 11.17
CA ASN A 334 10.21 7.88 10.90
C ASN A 334 10.53 7.64 9.41
N GLY A 335 9.64 8.06 8.49
CA GLY A 335 9.65 7.70 7.07
C GLY A 335 9.47 6.20 6.77
N PHE A 336 9.02 5.87 5.57
CA PHE A 336 9.20 4.51 5.04
C PHE A 336 10.56 4.44 4.33
N PRO A 337 11.39 3.39 4.55
CA PRO A 337 12.73 3.32 3.97
C PRO A 337 12.74 3.46 2.45
N TRP A 338 11.76 2.86 1.76
CA TRP A 338 11.62 2.91 0.31
C TRP A 338 11.09 4.23 -0.25
N GLU A 339 10.69 5.17 0.61
CA GLU A 339 10.28 6.52 0.20
C GLU A 339 11.42 7.53 0.30
N LYS A 340 12.62 7.14 0.72
CA LYS A 340 13.80 8.03 0.76
C LYS A 340 14.31 8.34 -0.64
N CYS A 341 14.82 9.56 -0.82
CA CYS A 341 15.46 10.04 -2.05
C CYS A 341 16.94 10.35 -1.80
N ASP A 342 17.68 9.38 -1.29
CA ASP A 342 19.07 9.51 -0.83
C ASP A 342 20.13 9.04 -1.84
N LYS A 343 19.74 8.55 -3.01
CA LYS A 343 20.65 8.19 -4.13
C LYS A 343 20.81 9.31 -5.16
N VAL A 344 20.24 10.48 -4.89
CA VAL A 344 20.10 11.57 -5.85
C VAL A 344 21.44 12.15 -6.27
N SER A 345 22.39 12.28 -5.33
CA SER A 345 23.72 12.81 -5.60
C SER A 345 24.52 11.90 -6.53
N GLU A 346 24.38 10.58 -6.38
CA GLU A 346 24.97 9.57 -7.25
C GLU A 346 24.32 9.61 -8.64
N LEU A 347 22.99 9.67 -8.69
CA LEU A 347 22.23 9.66 -9.95
C LEU A 347 22.46 10.91 -10.80
N LYS A 348 22.58 12.09 -10.19
CA LYS A 348 22.81 13.35 -10.93
C LYS A 348 24.13 13.36 -11.70
N LYS A 349 25.10 12.51 -11.34
CA LYS A 349 26.37 12.38 -12.09
C LYS A 349 26.17 11.91 -13.53
N TYR A 350 25.04 11.30 -13.84
CA TYR A 350 24.71 10.79 -15.18
C TYR A 350 23.96 11.79 -16.08
N LEU A 351 23.68 13.00 -15.57
CA LEU A 351 23.06 14.10 -16.35
C LEU A 351 24.10 15.00 -17.04
N ASN A 352 25.39 14.80 -16.74
CA ASN A 352 26.49 15.63 -17.22
C ASN A 352 27.22 15.00 -18.41
#